data_AF-A0A829GLC6-F1
#
_entry.id   AF-A0A829GLC6-F1
#
_cell.length_a   1.000
_cell.length_b   1.000
_cell.length_c   1.000
_cell.angle_alpha   90.00
_cell.angle_beta   90.00
_cell.angle_gamma   90.00
#
_symmetry.space_group_name_H-M   'P 1'
#
loop_
_entity.id
_entity.type
_entity.pdbx_description
1 polymer ?
#
loop_
_entity_poly.entity_id
_entity_poly.type
_entity_poly.pdbx_seq_one_letter_code
_entity_poly.pdbx_strand_id
1 'polypeptide(L)' 'MTEQIAAALALIQPHQVVSLGGGRHMQALADGIVARALLGIQICSPSEVTLAYCQTLGLPTTTQIASDIAFDGCDSADK' A
#
# COMPACT_ATOMS: atom_id res chain seq x y z
N MET A 1 9.71 1.83 11.12
CA MET A 1 9.70 1.80 9.64
C MET A 1 10.96 1.09 9.17
N THR A 2 10.84 0.03 8.36
CA THR A 2 11.98 -0.74 7.83
C THR A 2 12.55 -0.09 6.57
N GLU A 3 13.74 -0.50 6.14
CA GLU A 3 14.35 -0.01 4.89
C GLU A 3 13.51 -0.37 3.66
N GLN A 4 12.89 -1.56 3.64
CA GLN A 4 12.02 -2.00 2.55
C GLN A 4 10.77 -1.12 2.43
N ILE A 5 10.16 -0.75 3.55
CA ILE A 5 9.00 0.17 3.55
C ILE A 5 9.44 1.56 3.08
N ALA A 6 10.59 2.05 3.52
CA ALA A 6 11.10 3.35 3.05
C ALA A 6 11.37 3.34 1.53
N ALA A 7 11.92 2.25 1.00
CA ALA A 7 12.14 2.06 -0.43
C ALA A 7 10.82 1.97 -1.21
N ALA A 8 9.86 1.18 -0.74
CA ALA A 8 8.54 1.08 -1.35
C ALA A 8 7.84 2.45 -1.42
N LEU A 9 7.84 3.20 -0.31
CA LEU A 9 7.26 4.55 -0.25
C LEU A 9 7.94 5.54 -1.21
N ALA A 10 9.20 5.33 -1.58
CA ALA A 10 9.91 6.18 -2.54
C ALA A 10 9.53 5.88 -4.00
N LEU A 11 8.97 4.70 -4.29
CA LEU A 11 8.49 4.32 -5.62
C LEU A 11 7.07 4.85 -5.90
N ILE A 12 6.31 5.15 -4.86
CA ILE A 12 4.94 5.65 -4.99
C ILE A 12 4.94 7.11 -5.46
N GLN A 13 4.20 7.37 -6.53
CA GLN A 13 4.02 8.71 -7.10
C GLN A 13 2.61 9.25 -6.83
N PRO A 14 2.41 10.58 -6.85
CA PRO A 14 1.08 11.17 -6.76
C PRO A 14 0.13 10.63 -7.83
N HIS A 15 -1.17 10.60 -7.51
CA HIS A 15 -2.26 10.18 -8.42
C HIS A 15 -2.25 8.71 -8.87
N GLN A 16 -1.38 7.87 -8.33
CA GLN A 16 -1.37 6.44 -8.66
C GLN A 16 -2.49 5.65 -7.96
N VAL A 17 -2.90 4.57 -8.61
CA VAL A 17 -3.61 3.45 -7.97
C VAL A 17 -2.57 2.46 -7.47
N VAL A 18 -2.42 2.35 -6.16
CA VAL A 18 -1.46 1.44 -5.51
C VAL A 18 -2.20 0.21 -4.98
N SER A 19 -1.76 -0.97 -5.41
CA SER A 19 -2.24 -2.24 -4.85
C SER A 19 -1.39 -2.64 -3.65
N LEU A 20 -2.03 -2.90 -2.51
CA LEU A 20 -1.38 -3.41 -1.31
C LEU A 20 -1.81 -4.86 -1.08
N GLY A 21 -0.87 -5.77 -0.88
CA GLY A 21 -1.15 -7.15 -0.54
C GLY A 21 -1.65 -7.36 0.89
N GLY A 22 -1.47 -8.56 1.40
CA GLY A 22 -1.94 -8.96 2.73
C GLY A 22 -0.96 -8.68 3.88
N GLY A 23 -1.50 -8.64 5.10
CA GLY A 23 -0.72 -8.81 6.32
C GLY A 23 -0.04 -7.55 6.89
N ARG A 24 0.66 -7.74 8.00
CA ARG A 24 1.20 -6.65 8.83
C ARG A 24 2.21 -5.76 8.11
N HIS A 25 2.95 -6.31 7.16
CA HIS A 25 3.95 -5.54 6.42
C HIS A 25 3.28 -4.51 5.51
N MET A 26 2.14 -4.87 4.88
CA MET A 26 1.36 -3.95 4.06
C MET A 26 0.60 -2.92 4.89
N GLN A 27 0.17 -3.28 6.10
CA GLN A 27 -0.38 -2.31 7.07
C GLN A 27 0.66 -1.23 7.41
N ALA A 28 1.91 -1.61 7.67
CA ALA A 28 2.98 -0.65 7.91
C ALA A 28 3.30 0.24 6.68
N LEU A 29 3.09 -0.27 5.46
CA LEU A 29 3.19 0.55 4.24
C LEU A 29 2.05 1.56 4.16
N ALA A 30 0.82 1.15 4.48
CA ALA A 30 -0.34 2.04 4.53
C ALA A 30 -0.16 3.19 5.54
N ASP A 31 0.36 2.89 6.74
CA ASP A 31 0.74 3.92 7.73
C ASP A 31 1.73 4.95 7.14
N GLY A 32 2.72 4.46 6.40
CA GLY A 32 3.72 5.29 5.75
C GLY A 32 3.14 6.18 4.65
N ILE A 33 2.18 5.66 3.87
CA ILE A 33 1.48 6.43 2.82
C ILE A 33 0.69 7.59 3.45
N VAL A 34 -0.03 7.32 4.54
CA VAL A 34 -0.77 8.34 5.30
C VAL A 34 0.17 9.41 5.85
N ALA A 35 1.27 8.98 6.48
CA ALA A 35 2.25 9.89 7.07
C ALA A 35 2.93 10.81 6.03
N ARG A 36 3.05 10.36 4.77
CA ARG A 36 3.59 11.17 3.67
C ARG A 36 2.57 12.08 3.00
N ALA A 37 1.28 11.96 3.32
CA ALA A 37 0.20 12.76 2.72
C ALA A 37 0.26 12.78 1.18
N LEU A 38 0.50 11.60 0.58
CA LEU A 38 0.67 11.49 -0.88
C LEU A 38 -0.64 11.84 -1.60
N LEU A 39 -0.56 12.85 -2.46
CA LEU A 39 -1.74 13.48 -3.05
C LEU A 39 -2.35 12.61 -4.16
N GLY A 40 -3.68 12.47 -4.11
CA GLY A 40 -4.46 11.83 -5.18
C GLY A 40 -4.33 10.32 -5.28
N ILE A 41 -3.70 9.66 -4.30
CA ILE A 41 -3.51 8.21 -4.31
C ILE A 41 -4.84 7.50 -4.04
N GLN A 42 -5.06 6.41 -4.77
CA GLN A 42 -6.11 5.44 -4.49
C GLN A 42 -5.49 4.09 -4.14
N ILE A 43 -6.08 3.40 -3.17
CA ILE A 43 -5.62 2.09 -2.73
C ILE A 43 -6.58 1.02 -3.22
N CYS A 44 -6.05 -0.03 -3.83
CA CYS A 44 -6.76 -1.30 -3.98
C CYS A 44 -5.99 -2.42 -3.28
N SER A 45 -6.64 -3.56 -3.06
CA SER A 45 -6.00 -4.70 -2.39
C SER A 45 -6.83 -5.96 -2.62
N PRO A 46 -6.20 -7.13 -2.82
CA PRO A 46 -6.90 -8.42 -2.84
C PRO A 46 -7.29 -8.89 -1.43
N SER A 47 -6.74 -8.28 -0.38
CA SER A 47 -7.07 -8.57 1.02
C SER A 47 -8.12 -7.60 1.55
N GLU A 48 -9.28 -8.13 1.93
CA GLU A 48 -10.35 -7.38 2.60
C GLU A 48 -9.87 -6.76 3.92
N VAL A 49 -9.00 -7.46 4.66
CA VAL A 49 -8.42 -6.99 5.93
C VAL A 49 -7.52 -5.77 5.69
N THR A 50 -6.68 -5.80 4.65
CA THR A 50 -5.84 -4.65 4.30
C THR A 50 -6.69 -3.47 3.81
N LEU A 51 -7.73 -3.71 3.00
CA LEU A 51 -8.65 -2.66 2.55
C LEU A 51 -9.35 -1.98 3.73
N ALA A 52 -9.93 -2.78 4.63
CA ALA A 52 -10.59 -2.27 5.82
C ALA A 52 -9.63 -1.43 6.66
N TYR A 53 -8.39 -1.89 6.85
CA TYR A 53 -7.37 -1.12 7.55
C TYR A 53 -7.07 0.22 6.88
N CYS A 54 -6.86 0.24 5.56
CA CYS A 54 -6.63 1.48 4.82
C CYS A 54 -7.81 2.46 4.96
N GLN A 55 -9.04 1.96 4.95
CA GLN A 55 -10.24 2.76 5.19
C GLN A 55 -10.27 3.36 6.60
N THR A 56 -9.86 2.60 7.64
CA THR A 56 -9.77 3.15 9.01
C THR A 56 -8.74 4.28 9.13
N LEU A 57 -7.74 4.29 8.26
CA LEU A 57 -6.74 5.35 8.18
C LEU A 57 -7.19 6.55 7.32
N GLY A 58 -8.38 6.47 6.71
CA GLY A 58 -8.91 7.51 5.81
C GLY A 58 -8.26 7.52 4.42
N LEU A 59 -7.55 6.45 4.03
CA LEU A 59 -7.01 6.34 2.68
C LEU A 59 -8.16 6.11 1.67
N PRO A 60 -8.18 6.84 0.54
CA PRO A 60 -9.13 6.57 -0.53
C PRO A 60 -8.93 5.14 -1.05
N THR A 61 -10.00 4.34 -1.05
CA THR A 61 -9.96 2.97 -1.59
C THR A 61 -10.79 2.87 -2.86
N THR A 62 -10.37 1.99 -3.77
CA THR A 62 -11.05 1.71 -5.03
C THR A 62 -11.21 0.21 -5.23
N THR A 63 -12.28 -0.19 -5.90
CA THR A 63 -12.53 -1.57 -6.34
C THR A 63 -11.91 -1.87 -7.70
N GLN A 64 -11.22 -0.90 -8.30
CA GLN A 64 -10.53 -1.08 -9.58
C GLN A 64 -9.44 -2.14 -9.47
N ILE A 65 -9.46 -3.11 -10.39
CA ILE A 65 -8.51 -4.23 -10.43
C ILE A 65 -7.15 -3.79 -11.01
N ALA A 66 -7.14 -2.80 -11.91
CA ALA A 66 -5.91 -2.25 -12.49
C ALA A 66 -5.22 -1.30 -11.50
N SER A 67 -3.97 -1.60 -11.16
CA SER A 67 -3.07 -0.75 -10.36
C SER A 67 -1.84 -0.37 -11.16
N ASP A 68 -1.28 0.80 -10.88
CA ASP A 68 -0.05 1.27 -11.51
C ASP A 68 1.18 0.58 -10.90
N ILE A 69 1.11 0.30 -9.60
CA ILE A 69 2.14 -0.40 -8.85
C ILE A 69 1.49 -1.27 -7.77
N ALA A 70 2.08 -2.44 -7.53
CA ALA A 70 1.64 -3.36 -6.50
C ALA A 70 2.79 -3.69 -5.55
N PHE A 71 2.48 -3.75 -4.26
CA PHE A 71 3.39 -4.19 -3.21
C PHE A 71 2.78 -5.37 -2.48
N ASP A 72 3.58 -6.40 -2.23
CA ASP A 72 3.18 -7.50 -1.37
C ASP A 72 4.36 -7.94 -0.50
N GLY A 73 4.03 -8.53 0.65
CA GLY A 73 5.02 -9.20 1.49
C GLY A 73 5.29 -10.62 0.98
N CYS A 74 6.42 -11.19 1.38
CA CYS A 74 6.67 -12.62 1.23
C CYS A 74 7.37 -13.15 2.48
N ASP A 75 7.11 -14.41 2.82
CA ASP A 75 7.79 -15.09 3.92
C ASP A 75 9.26 -15.41 3.58
N SER A 76 9.56 -15.63 2.30
CA SER A 76 10.91 -15.84 1.79
C SER A 76 11.06 -15.30 0.37
N ALA A 77 12.16 -14.62 0.10
CA ALA A 77 12.55 -14.22 -1.24
C ALA A 77 13.98 -14.70 -1.48
N ASP A 78 14.16 -15.53 -2.51
CA ASP A 78 15.49 -15.94 -2.95
C ASP A 78 16.20 -14.77 -3.66
N LYS A 79 17.53 -14.85 -3.72
CA LYS A 79 18.38 -13.88 -4.39
C LYS A 79 18.67 -14.28 -5.84
#